data_AF-A0A8T7M413-F1
#
_entry.id   AF-A0A8T7M413-F1
#
_cell.length_a   1.000
_cell.length_b   1.000
_cell.length_c   1.000
_cell.angle_alpha   90.00
_cell.angle_beta   90.00
_cell.angle_gamma   90.00
#
_symmetry.space_group_name_H-M   'P 1'
#
loop_
_entity.id
_entity.type
_entity.pdbx_description
1 polymer ?
#
loop_
_entity_poly.entity_id
_entity_poly.type
_entity_poly.pdbx_seq_one_letter_code
_entity_poly.pdbx_strand_id
1 'polypeptide(L)'
;MSAIQQAEKELGVQFPDSYCAFLLEHNGGHPLQSSFPLTEELLTPRGSIHWFFCIDKSSVYDIRKKMRTYEDRVPSNFLTIAADPGGNLICISFKGVDAGKVYYWDHEGELDKSSVDSYENVYLIANTFEEFINSLTEEDLLETSR
;
A
#
# COMPACT_ATOMS: atom_id res chain seq x y z
N MET A 1 -16.22 -9.52 -17.71
CA MET A 1 -15.38 -9.34 -16.51
C MET A 1 -14.74 -7.96 -16.58
N SER A 2 -14.89 -7.15 -15.53
CA SER A 2 -14.23 -5.85 -15.42
C SER A 2 -12.70 -6.00 -15.36
N ALA A 3 -11.96 -4.89 -15.53
CA ALA A 3 -10.50 -4.90 -15.37
C ALA A 3 -10.07 -5.33 -13.95
N ILE A 4 -10.84 -4.92 -12.93
CA ILE A 4 -10.67 -5.35 -11.53
C ILE A 4 -10.81 -6.86 -11.40
N GLN A 5 -11.92 -7.43 -11.88
CA GLN A 5 -12.15 -8.88 -11.81
C GLN A 5 -11.07 -9.70 -12.52
N GLN A 6 -10.47 -9.16 -13.58
CA GLN A 6 -9.34 -9.80 -14.26
C GLN A 6 -8.07 -9.73 -13.40
N ALA A 7 -7.79 -8.58 -12.77
CA ALA A 7 -6.64 -8.43 -11.88
C ALA A 7 -6.75 -9.33 -10.63
N GLU A 8 -7.92 -9.37 -9.98
CA GLU A 8 -8.22 -10.28 -8.86
C GLU A 8 -7.95 -11.73 -9.25
N LYS A 9 -8.46 -12.16 -10.42
CA LYS A 9 -8.24 -13.52 -10.94
C LYS A 9 -6.77 -13.82 -11.23
N GLU A 10 -6.04 -12.88 -11.81
CA GLU A 10 -4.61 -13.04 -12.14
C GLU A 10 -3.73 -13.11 -10.89
N LEU A 11 -4.09 -12.35 -9.86
CA LEU A 11 -3.38 -12.32 -8.58
C LEU A 11 -3.83 -13.43 -7.62
N GLY A 12 -4.99 -14.04 -7.86
CA GLY A 12 -5.56 -15.03 -6.96
C GLY A 12 -6.05 -14.42 -5.63
N VAL A 13 -6.51 -13.17 -5.66
CA VAL A 13 -6.94 -12.41 -4.48
C VAL A 13 -8.32 -11.80 -4.70
N GLN A 14 -9.03 -11.47 -3.63
CA GLN A 14 -10.20 -10.60 -3.67
C GLN A 14 -9.83 -9.25 -3.08
N PHE A 15 -10.15 -8.17 -3.79
CA PHE A 15 -9.92 -6.82 -3.32
C PHE A 15 -11.05 -6.39 -2.38
N PRO A 16 -10.77 -5.63 -1.31
CA PRO A 16 -11.82 -5.04 -0.50
C PRO A 16 -12.72 -4.12 -1.33
N ASP A 17 -14.01 -4.07 -1.01
CA ASP A 17 -15.00 -3.27 -1.75
C ASP A 17 -14.63 -1.78 -1.81
N SER A 18 -14.12 -1.22 -0.70
CA SER A 18 -13.66 0.17 -0.64
C SER A 18 -12.45 0.43 -1.54
N TYR A 19 -11.55 -0.54 -1.69
CA TYR A 19 -10.43 -0.43 -2.63
C TYR A 19 -10.89 -0.55 -4.09
N CYS A 20 -11.86 -1.42 -4.36
CA CYS A 20 -12.51 -1.49 -5.68
C CYS A 20 -13.19 -0.15 -6.05
N ALA A 21 -13.90 0.48 -5.11
CA ALA A 21 -14.52 1.78 -5.33
C ALA A 21 -13.48 2.85 -5.69
N PHE A 22 -12.37 2.92 -4.95
CA PHE A 22 -11.25 3.81 -5.25
C PHE A 22 -10.66 3.56 -6.64
N LEU A 23 -10.46 2.30 -7.02
CA LEU A 23 -9.94 1.93 -8.34
C LEU A 23 -10.91 2.30 -9.48
N LEU A 24 -12.23 2.27 -9.23
CA LEU A 24 -13.23 2.70 -10.20
C LEU A 24 -13.28 4.23 -10.36
N GLU A 25 -13.07 4.98 -9.28
CA GLU A 25 -13.13 6.43 -9.28
C GLU A 25 -11.83 7.09 -9.76
N HIS A 26 -10.68 6.60 -9.30
CA HIS A 26 -9.38 7.23 -9.52
C HIS A 26 -8.40 6.36 -10.31
N ASN A 27 -8.49 5.03 -10.17
CA ASN A 27 -7.57 4.05 -10.78
C ASN A 27 -6.08 4.34 -10.53
N GLY A 28 -5.71 4.54 -9.26
CA GLY A 28 -4.35 4.88 -8.86
C GLY A 28 -4.03 6.37 -9.02
N GLY A 29 -2.75 6.71 -9.14
CA GLY A 29 -2.29 8.09 -9.38
C GLY A 29 -1.58 8.73 -8.18
N HIS A 30 -1.18 9.99 -8.35
CA HIS A 30 -0.58 10.79 -7.29
C HIS A 30 -1.69 11.51 -6.51
N PRO A 31 -1.85 11.24 -5.20
CA PRO A 31 -2.86 11.93 -4.42
C PRO A 31 -2.45 13.37 -4.12
N LEU A 32 -3.41 14.28 -3.98
CA LEU A 32 -3.15 15.64 -3.49
C LEU A 32 -2.89 15.62 -1.99
N GLN A 33 -3.71 14.87 -1.24
CA GLN A 33 -3.50 14.56 0.16
C GLN A 33 -2.69 13.26 0.23
N SER A 34 -1.39 13.39 0.43
CA SER A 34 -0.47 12.25 0.38
C SER A 34 0.01 11.82 1.76
N SER A 35 -0.12 12.64 2.80
CA SER A 35 0.51 12.39 4.09
C SER A 35 -0.41 11.64 5.05
N PHE A 36 0.11 10.64 5.77
CA PHE A 36 -0.62 9.86 6.77
C PHE A 36 0.22 9.68 8.04
N PRO A 37 -0.41 9.50 9.22
CA PRO A 37 0.31 9.23 10.46
C PRO A 37 0.95 7.83 10.42
N LEU A 38 2.16 7.73 10.96
CA LEU A 38 2.83 6.47 11.24
C LEU A 38 2.77 6.16 12.74
N THR A 39 3.01 4.90 13.08
CA THR A 39 3.06 4.43 14.47
C THR A 39 4.31 4.95 15.20
N GLU A 40 4.25 5.08 16.53
CA GLU A 40 5.40 5.48 17.36
C GLU A 40 6.60 4.52 17.27
N GLU A 41 6.39 3.33 16.71
CA GLU A 41 7.43 2.33 16.43
C GLU A 41 8.43 2.80 15.35
N LEU A 42 8.04 3.77 14.51
CA LEU A 42 8.87 4.29 13.42
C LEU A 42 9.55 5.61 13.81
N LEU A 43 10.76 5.83 13.29
CA LEU A 43 11.55 7.04 13.57
C LEU A 43 10.92 8.31 12.98
N THR A 44 10.12 8.17 11.91
CA THR A 44 9.36 9.28 11.31
C THR A 44 7.90 9.23 11.78
N PRO A 45 7.32 10.37 12.19
CA PRO A 45 5.94 10.42 12.65
C PRO A 45 4.92 10.30 11.51
N ARG A 46 5.34 10.49 10.26
CA ARG A 46 4.46 10.52 9.09
C ARG A 46 5.08 9.84 7.89
N GLY A 47 4.21 9.16 7.14
CA GLY A 47 4.50 8.64 5.82
C GLY A 47 3.88 9.55 4.76
N SER A 48 4.28 9.34 3.50
CA SER A 48 3.65 9.98 2.36
C SER A 48 3.38 8.99 1.24
N ILE A 49 2.40 9.26 0.40
CA ILE A 49 2.12 8.46 -0.79
C ILE A 49 2.69 9.22 -1.99
N HIS A 50 3.63 8.59 -2.69
CA HIS A 50 4.08 9.09 -3.97
C HIS A 50 3.13 8.65 -5.09
N TRP A 51 2.71 7.37 -5.09
CA TRP A 51 1.83 6.86 -6.14
C TRP A 51 0.99 5.68 -5.67
N PHE A 52 -0.33 5.76 -5.85
CA PHE A 52 -1.22 4.61 -5.81
C PHE A 52 -1.14 3.81 -7.11
N PHE A 53 -1.02 2.49 -6.98
CA PHE A 53 -0.93 1.59 -8.12
C PHE A 53 -2.29 1.44 -8.82
N CYS A 54 -2.22 1.25 -10.13
CA CYS A 54 -3.38 1.22 -11.01
C CYS A 54 -3.63 -0.18 -11.59
N ILE A 55 -4.75 -0.31 -12.30
CA ILE A 55 -5.04 -1.49 -13.13
C ILE A 55 -4.91 -1.07 -14.59
N ASP A 56 -3.68 -1.13 -15.09
CA ASP A 56 -3.34 -0.86 -16.48
C ASP A 56 -2.05 -1.60 -16.84
N LYS A 57 -2.18 -2.69 -17.61
CA LYS A 57 -1.04 -3.54 -17.98
C LYS A 57 0.03 -2.79 -18.78
N SER A 58 -0.27 -1.65 -19.39
CA SER A 58 0.73 -0.82 -20.07
C SER A 58 1.52 0.04 -19.10
N SER A 59 0.93 0.42 -17.96
CA SER A 59 1.55 1.25 -16.93
C SER A 59 2.67 0.53 -16.17
N VAL A 60 3.70 1.26 -15.77
CA VAL A 60 4.73 0.78 -14.83
C VAL A 60 4.23 0.70 -13.40
N TYR A 61 3.11 1.37 -13.11
CA TYR A 61 2.42 1.37 -11.81
C TYR A 61 1.29 0.33 -11.75
N ASP A 62 1.24 -0.59 -12.71
CA ASP A 62 0.28 -1.68 -12.67
C ASP A 62 0.46 -2.54 -11.42
N ILE A 63 -0.63 -2.76 -10.69
CA ILE A 63 -0.59 -3.52 -9.43
C ILE A 63 -0.03 -4.93 -9.61
N ARG A 64 -0.27 -5.59 -10.75
CA ARG A 64 0.24 -6.95 -10.98
C ARG A 64 1.75 -6.96 -11.18
N LYS A 65 2.28 -5.95 -11.87
CA LYS A 65 3.73 -5.77 -12.01
C LYS A 65 4.36 -5.51 -10.65
N LYS A 66 3.73 -4.66 -9.82
CA LYS A 66 4.25 -4.32 -8.48
C LYS A 66 4.23 -5.51 -7.54
N MET A 67 3.14 -6.28 -7.51
CA MET A 67 3.07 -7.55 -6.78
C MET A 67 4.21 -8.49 -7.16
N ARG A 68 4.50 -8.65 -8.45
CA ARG A 68 5.64 -9.46 -8.92
C ARG A 68 6.99 -8.89 -8.51
N THR A 69 7.16 -7.57 -8.51
CA THR A 69 8.41 -6.91 -8.12
C THR A 69 8.75 -7.17 -6.65
N TYR A 70 7.74 -7.31 -5.78
CA TYR A 70 7.92 -7.40 -4.32
C TYR A 70 7.55 -8.77 -3.74
N GLU A 71 7.32 -9.79 -4.58
CA GLU A 71 6.79 -11.10 -4.18
C GLU A 71 7.62 -11.84 -3.12
N ASP A 72 8.94 -11.63 -3.12
CA ASP A 72 9.89 -12.25 -2.19
C ASP A 72 10.32 -11.29 -1.04
N ARG A 73 9.68 -10.12 -0.91
CA ARG A 73 10.10 -9.03 0.00
C ARG A 73 8.98 -8.61 0.96
N VAL A 74 7.74 -8.72 0.51
CA VAL A 74 6.53 -8.35 1.26
C VAL A 74 5.80 -9.63 1.68
N PRO A 75 5.17 -9.68 2.87
CA PRO A 75 4.38 -10.83 3.30
C PRO A 75 3.42 -11.34 2.22
N SER A 76 3.33 -12.66 2.07
CA SER A 76 2.62 -13.31 0.96
C SER A 76 1.10 -13.12 0.95
N ASN A 77 0.55 -12.54 2.02
CA ASN A 77 -0.86 -12.22 2.17
C ASN A 77 -1.18 -10.74 2.00
N PHE A 78 -0.22 -9.95 1.54
CA PHE A 78 -0.38 -8.51 1.37
C PHE A 78 -0.50 -8.16 -0.11
N LEU A 79 -1.44 -7.26 -0.40
CA LEU A 79 -1.62 -6.62 -1.69
C LEU A 79 -0.93 -5.26 -1.64
N THR A 80 0.15 -5.08 -2.37
CA THR A 80 0.84 -3.78 -2.45
C THR A 80 0.02 -2.81 -3.29
N ILE A 81 -0.45 -1.71 -2.69
CA ILE A 81 -1.39 -0.77 -3.31
C ILE A 81 -0.81 0.62 -3.59
N ALA A 82 0.29 1.00 -2.92
CA ALA A 82 0.97 2.26 -3.17
C ALA A 82 2.44 2.20 -2.76
N ALA A 83 3.20 3.21 -3.19
CA ALA A 83 4.58 3.44 -2.75
C ALA A 83 4.73 4.86 -2.21
N ASP A 84 5.63 5.02 -1.24
CA ASP A 84 6.15 6.33 -0.82
C ASP A 84 7.37 6.74 -1.67
N PRO A 85 7.91 7.97 -1.49
CA PRO A 85 9.13 8.40 -2.19
C PRO A 85 10.42 7.71 -1.73
N GLY A 86 10.44 7.14 -0.53
CA GLY A 86 11.61 6.51 0.11
C GLY A 86 11.83 5.05 -0.30
N GLY A 87 10.86 4.43 -0.98
CA GLY A 87 10.89 3.02 -1.37
C GLY A 87 10.05 2.10 -0.48
N ASN A 88 9.37 2.66 0.52
CA ASN A 88 8.42 1.97 1.36
C ASN A 88 7.10 1.77 0.63
N LEU A 89 6.30 0.83 1.14
CA LEU A 89 5.08 0.39 0.47
C LEU A 89 3.89 0.48 1.41
N ILE A 90 2.73 0.77 0.83
CA ILE A 90 1.44 0.65 1.50
C ILE A 90 0.78 -0.61 0.98
N CYS A 91 0.36 -1.48 1.89
CA CYS A 91 -0.19 -2.79 1.59
C CYS A 91 -1.53 -3.01 2.27
N ILE A 92 -2.43 -3.76 1.63
CA ILE A 92 -3.65 -4.28 2.25
C ILE A 92 -3.46 -5.77 2.50
N SER A 93 -3.65 -6.23 3.74
CA SER A 93 -3.76 -7.67 3.98
C SER A 93 -5.06 -8.21 3.35
N PHE A 94 -4.98 -9.17 2.44
CA PHE A 94 -6.16 -9.66 1.70
C PHE A 94 -6.69 -11.01 2.23
N LYS A 95 -5.99 -11.66 3.17
CA LYS A 95 -6.39 -12.93 3.78
C LYS A 95 -5.90 -13.03 5.23
N GLY A 96 -6.53 -13.91 6.00
CA GLY A 96 -6.18 -14.16 7.40
C GLY A 96 -6.94 -13.25 8.37
N VAL A 97 -6.49 -13.22 9.63
CA VAL A 97 -7.14 -12.46 10.72
C VAL A 97 -7.09 -10.94 10.51
N ASP A 98 -6.17 -10.49 9.67
CA ASP A 98 -5.96 -9.07 9.36
C ASP A 98 -6.56 -8.65 8.01
N ALA A 99 -7.38 -9.49 7.39
CA ALA A 99 -7.97 -9.19 6.09
C ALA A 99 -8.71 -7.83 6.10
N GLY A 100 -8.37 -6.96 5.14
CA GLY A 100 -8.90 -5.61 4.99
C GLY A 100 -8.07 -4.51 5.67
N LYS A 101 -7.16 -4.87 6.59
CA LYS A 101 -6.28 -3.91 7.28
C LYS A 101 -5.17 -3.40 6.37
N VAL A 102 -4.71 -2.18 6.62
CA VAL A 102 -3.68 -1.48 5.85
C VAL A 102 -2.41 -1.39 6.66
N TYR A 103 -1.30 -1.75 6.02
CA TYR A 103 0.03 -1.78 6.61
C TYR A 103 1.01 -0.92 5.81
N TYR A 104 1.95 -0.32 6.53
CA TYR A 104 3.17 0.26 5.99
C TYR A 104 4.28 -0.79 6.05
N TRP A 105 4.91 -1.09 4.92
CA TRP A 105 6.09 -1.95 4.83
C TRP A 105 7.34 -1.07 4.76
N ASP A 106 8.22 -1.22 5.74
CA ASP A 106 9.45 -0.47 5.90
C ASP A 106 10.59 -1.18 5.16
N HIS A 107 11.11 -0.51 4.14
CA HIS A 107 12.18 -1.00 3.28
C HIS A 107 13.52 -1.11 4.05
N GLU A 108 13.74 -0.24 5.02
CA GLU A 108 14.97 -0.16 5.79
C GLU A 108 15.10 -1.34 6.75
N GLY A 109 13.96 -1.94 7.12
CA GLY A 109 13.85 -3.17 7.92
C GLY A 109 13.68 -4.44 7.10
N GLU A 110 13.98 -4.43 5.79
CA GLU A 110 13.74 -5.59 4.92
C GLU A 110 14.37 -6.88 5.47
N LEU A 111 13.55 -7.93 5.48
CA LEU A 111 13.89 -9.23 6.04
C LEU A 111 14.45 -10.18 4.97
N ASP A 112 15.21 -11.18 5.43
CA ASP A 112 15.57 -12.31 4.58
C ASP A 112 14.32 -13.03 4.06
N LYS A 113 14.40 -13.61 2.86
CA LYS A 113 13.28 -14.32 2.20
C LYS A 113 12.62 -15.38 3.09
N SER A 114 13.35 -16.01 4.00
CA SER A 114 12.81 -17.02 4.92
C SER A 114 11.94 -16.45 6.04
N SER A 115 11.98 -15.13 6.24
CA SER A 115 11.36 -14.43 7.36
C SER A 115 10.34 -13.38 6.92
N VAL A 116 10.09 -13.21 5.61
CA VAL A 116 9.17 -12.17 5.08
C VAL A 116 7.75 -12.25 5.64
N ASP A 117 7.30 -13.43 6.06
CA ASP A 117 5.98 -13.64 6.68
C ASP A 117 5.99 -13.44 8.22
N SER A 118 7.09 -12.96 8.84
CA SER A 118 7.15 -12.70 10.30
C SER A 118 6.57 -11.36 10.73
N TYR A 119 6.35 -10.45 9.77
CA TYR A 119 5.75 -9.12 9.95
C TYR A 119 6.60 -8.15 10.77
N GLU A 120 7.89 -8.45 10.98
CA GLU A 120 8.78 -7.59 11.77
C GLU A 120 9.03 -6.21 11.16
N ASN A 121 8.82 -6.05 9.84
CA ASN A 121 9.00 -4.78 9.13
C ASN A 121 7.72 -4.22 8.52
N VAL A 122 6.55 -4.66 9.01
CA VAL A 122 5.26 -4.11 8.61
C VAL A 122 4.48 -3.58 9.80
N TYR A 123 3.91 -2.39 9.65
CA TYR A 123 3.28 -1.65 10.73
C TYR A 123 1.84 -1.34 10.35
N LEU A 124 0.91 -1.64 11.25
CA LEU A 124 -0.51 -1.36 11.03
C LEU A 124 -0.75 0.16 11.02
N ILE A 125 -1.30 0.68 9.92
CA ILE A 125 -1.59 2.12 9.77
C ILE A 125 -3.08 2.44 9.67
N ALA A 126 -3.93 1.45 9.37
CA ALA A 126 -5.39 1.59 9.43
C ALA A 126 -6.08 0.21 9.51
N ASN A 127 -7.26 0.15 10.13
CA ASN A 127 -8.04 -1.09 10.20
C ASN A 127 -8.82 -1.38 8.91
N THR A 128 -9.04 -0.36 8.08
CA THR A 128 -9.67 -0.48 6.77
C THR A 128 -9.04 0.46 5.75
N PHE A 129 -9.18 0.14 4.46
CA PHE A 129 -8.75 1.05 3.39
C PHE A 129 -9.49 2.39 3.41
N GLU A 130 -10.77 2.42 3.79
CA GLU A 130 -11.52 3.66 3.91
C GLU A 130 -10.98 4.56 5.04
N GLU A 131 -10.68 3.97 6.20
CA GLU A 131 -10.01 4.66 7.31
C GLU A 131 -8.65 5.24 6.86
N PHE A 132 -7.87 4.47 6.10
CA PHE A 132 -6.61 4.94 5.55
C PHE A 132 -6.78 6.15 4.64
N ILE A 133 -7.68 6.07 3.65
CA ILE A 133 -7.93 7.19 2.73
C ILE A 133 -8.43 8.43 3.47
N ASN A 134 -9.31 8.26 4.46
CA ASN A 134 -9.82 9.38 5.27
C ASN A 134 -8.78 9.99 6.22
N SER A 135 -7.67 9.29 6.47
CA SER A 135 -6.56 9.80 7.27
C SER A 135 -5.58 10.69 6.49
N LEU A 136 -5.69 10.69 5.15
CA LEU A 136 -4.77 11.45 4.30
C LEU A 136 -4.97 12.95 4.46
N THR A 137 -3.86 13.66 4.67
CA THR A 137 -3.82 15.12 4.72
C THR A 137 -2.89 15.67 3.67
N GLU A 138 -2.97 16.98 3.42
CA GLU A 138 -1.92 17.70 2.71
C GLU A 138 -0.60 17.52 3.47
N GLU A 139 0.50 17.47 2.72
CA GLU A 139 1.83 17.47 3.30
C GLU A 139 2.08 18.84 3.95
N ASP A 140 2.44 18.84 5.23
CA ASP A 140 2.79 20.09 5.93
C ASP A 140 4.05 20.68 5.28
N LEU A 141 3.87 21.63 4.37
CA LEU A 141 4.96 22.37 3.70
C LEU A 141 5.79 23.27 4.64
N LEU A 142 5.68 23.10 5.96
CA LEU A 142 6.20 24.04 6.97
C LEU A 142 7.61 23.74 7.49
N GLU A 143 8.30 22.70 7.03
CA GLU A 143 9.68 22.40 7.48
C GLU A 143 10.81 22.72 6.48
N THR A 144 10.61 23.58 5.48
CA THR A 144 11.73 24.16 4.70
C THR A 144 12.10 25.57 5.14
N SER A 145 12.29 25.76 6.45
CA SER A 145 12.96 26.97 6.98
C SER A 145 13.81 26.64 8.22
N ARG A 146 14.93 25.95 8.01
CA ARG A 146 16.08 26.00 8.92
C ARG A 146 17.38 26.03 8.13
#